data_AF-A0A2G9HSP1-F1
#
_entry.id   AF-A0A2G9HSP1-F1
#
_cell.length_a   1.000
_cell.length_b   1.000
_cell.length_c   1.000
_cell.angle_alpha   90.00
_cell.angle_beta   90.00
_cell.angle_gamma   90.00
#
_symmetry.space_group_name_H-M   'P 1'
#
loop_
_entity.id
_entity.type
_entity.pdbx_description
1 polymer ?
#
loop_
_entity_poly.entity_id
_entity_poly.type
_entity_poly.pdbx_seq_one_letter_code
_entity_poly.pdbx_strand_id
1 'polypeptide(L)'
;MCGVSPELQTIVGQPTLPRTEIVKQLWAYIRKNNLQDPNNKRKIICNDELRLVFETDCTDMFKMNKLLAKHIIALEPTKHTSQDTKKPKVDVESGSKNDDPVPIVIISEALASFFGTDEREMSQPEVLRQMWEYIKVHQLEDPLNSTTILCDAKLQDLLGCESISALGIPEMLTQRHLFKKS
;
A
#
# COMPACT_ATOMS: atom_id res chain seq x y z
N MET A 1 6.56 -21.10 11.86
CA MET A 1 7.89 -20.44 11.72
C MET A 1 8.05 -20.06 10.25
N CYS A 2 8.64 -18.91 9.94
CA CYS A 2 8.77 -18.45 8.55
C CYS A 2 10.22 -18.58 8.10
N GLY A 3 10.44 -18.96 6.85
CA GLY A 3 11.76 -18.86 6.22
C GLY A 3 12.07 -17.41 5.86
N VAL A 4 13.33 -17.01 5.91
CA VAL A 4 13.80 -15.71 5.41
C VAL A 4 14.69 -15.87 4.20
N SER A 5 14.65 -14.90 3.28
CA SER A 5 15.56 -14.87 2.13
C SER A 5 17.03 -14.70 2.57
N PRO A 6 18.00 -15.13 1.74
CA PRO A 6 19.43 -14.99 2.06
C PRO A 6 19.85 -13.56 2.38
N GLU A 7 19.31 -12.57 1.65
CA GLU A 7 19.58 -11.16 1.87
C GLU A 7 19.11 -10.71 3.25
N LEU A 8 17.89 -11.11 3.65
CA LEU A 8 17.34 -10.78 4.96
C LEU A 8 18.06 -11.54 6.08
N GLN A 9 18.50 -12.77 5.80
CA GLN A 9 19.29 -13.60 6.69
C GLN A 9 20.63 -12.93 7.05
N THR A 10 21.27 -12.20 6.16
CA THR A 10 22.50 -11.44 6.51
C THR A 10 22.23 -10.42 7.64
N ILE A 11 21.02 -9.84 7.68
CA ILE A 11 20.65 -8.84 8.69
C ILE A 11 20.16 -9.48 9.99
N VAL A 12 19.30 -10.50 9.90
CA VAL A 12 18.70 -11.15 11.08
C VAL A 12 19.56 -12.31 11.63
N GLY A 13 20.56 -12.77 10.87
CA GLY A 13 21.51 -13.83 11.24
C GLY A 13 20.95 -15.24 11.28
N GLN A 14 19.64 -15.44 11.09
CA GLN A 14 18.98 -16.74 11.21
C GLN A 14 18.14 -17.06 9.99
N PRO A 15 18.15 -18.31 9.49
CA PRO A 15 17.42 -18.70 8.28
C PRO A 15 15.90 -18.86 8.49
N THR A 16 15.46 -19.07 9.74
CA THR A 16 14.05 -19.28 10.08
C THR A 16 13.70 -18.56 11.37
N LEU A 17 12.75 -17.63 11.31
CA LEU A 17 12.31 -16.84 12.46
C LEU A 17 10.81 -16.55 12.37
N PRO A 18 10.11 -16.32 13.50
CA PRO A 18 8.76 -15.78 13.46
C PRO A 18 8.80 -14.33 12.92
N ARG A 19 7.76 -13.95 12.18
CA ARG A 19 7.62 -12.61 11.57
C ARG A 19 7.85 -11.47 12.55
N THR A 20 7.39 -11.60 13.78
CA THR A 20 7.58 -10.62 14.86
C THR A 20 9.06 -10.45 15.23
N GLU A 21 9.82 -11.53 15.36
CA GLU A 21 11.26 -11.46 15.65
C GLU A 21 12.04 -10.88 14.47
N ILE A 22 11.68 -11.23 13.23
CA ILE A 22 12.29 -10.66 12.02
C ILE A 22 12.19 -9.13 12.05
N VAL A 23 10.99 -8.60 12.29
CA VAL A 23 10.74 -7.15 12.38
C VAL A 23 11.54 -6.54 13.54
N LYS A 24 11.60 -7.20 14.70
CA LYS A 24 12.33 -6.71 15.87
C LYS A 24 13.84 -6.61 15.60
N GLN A 25 14.43 -7.66 15.02
CA GLN A 25 15.86 -7.71 14.68
C GLN A 25 16.22 -6.67 13.63
N LEU A 26 15.39 -6.52 12.61
CA LEU A 26 15.58 -5.50 11.59
C LEU A 26 15.56 -4.08 12.19
N TRP A 27 14.59 -3.79 13.07
CA TRP A 27 14.54 -2.49 13.77
C TRP A 27 15.73 -2.25 14.69
N ALA A 28 16.27 -3.31 15.30
CA ALA A 28 17.49 -3.22 16.08
C ALA A 28 18.69 -2.88 15.19
N TYR A 29 18.79 -3.50 14.01
CA TYR A 29 19.84 -3.21 13.02
C TYR A 29 19.75 -1.77 12.50
N ILE A 30 18.56 -1.30 12.12
CA ILE A 30 18.32 0.08 11.64
C ILE A 30 18.77 1.11 12.68
N ARG A 31 18.39 0.91 13.96
CA ARG A 31 18.78 1.80 15.06
C ARG A 31 20.27 1.73 15.36
N LYS A 32 20.86 0.52 15.35
CA LYS A 32 22.30 0.31 15.60
C LYS A 32 23.16 1.04 14.57
N ASN A 33 22.72 1.07 13.31
CA ASN A 33 23.43 1.72 12.21
C ASN A 33 22.98 3.18 11.96
N ASN A 34 22.13 3.75 12.83
CA ASN A 34 21.58 5.11 12.69
C ASN A 34 20.97 5.39 11.31
N LEU A 35 20.28 4.38 10.75
CA LEU A 35 19.69 4.43 9.41
C LEU A 35 18.32 5.11 9.38
N GLN A 36 17.94 5.84 10.42
CA GLN A 36 16.74 6.68 10.42
C GLN A 36 17.13 8.10 10.02
N ASP A 37 16.27 8.74 9.22
CA ASP A 37 16.48 10.13 8.86
C ASP A 37 16.34 11.01 10.13
N PRO A 38 17.36 11.82 10.49
CA PRO A 38 17.31 12.65 11.69
C PRO A 38 16.24 13.74 11.63
N ASN A 39 15.83 14.16 10.42
CA ASN A 39 14.77 15.14 10.21
C ASN A 39 13.39 14.47 10.14
N ASN A 40 13.32 13.21 9.73
CA ASN A 40 12.07 12.46 9.63
C ASN A 40 12.21 11.03 10.15
N LYS A 41 11.92 10.84 11.44
CA LYS A 41 12.01 9.53 12.14
C LYS A 41 11.15 8.41 11.55
N ARG A 42 10.22 8.72 10.63
CA ARG A 42 9.42 7.72 9.90
C ARG A 42 10.16 7.13 8.70
N LYS A 43 11.12 7.88 8.16
CA LYS A 43 11.91 7.50 6.99
C LYS A 43 13.15 6.74 7.41
N ILE A 44 13.35 5.60 6.78
CA ILE A 44 14.51 4.72 6.95
C ILE A 44 15.35 4.82 5.69
N ILE A 45 16.61 5.19 5.85
CA ILE A 45 17.61 5.28 4.79
C ILE A 45 18.26 3.90 4.68
N CYS A 46 18.05 3.22 3.55
CA CYS A 46 18.60 1.89 3.35
C CYS A 46 20.08 1.99 3.00
N ASN A 47 20.95 1.31 3.77
CA ASN A 47 22.33 1.05 3.36
C ASN A 47 22.37 -0.07 2.31
N ASP A 48 23.55 -0.43 1.81
CA ASP A 48 23.70 -1.49 0.79
C ASP A 48 23.04 -2.83 1.18
N GLU A 49 23.16 -3.23 2.45
CA GLU A 49 22.54 -4.47 2.94
C GLU A 49 21.00 -4.38 2.93
N LEU A 50 20.43 -3.30 3.49
CA LEU A 50 18.99 -3.08 3.45
C LEU A 50 18.47 -2.84 2.04
N ARG A 51 19.28 -2.28 1.15
CA ARG A 51 18.92 -2.07 -0.25
C ARG A 51 18.86 -3.39 -1.01
N LEU A 52 19.66 -4.38 -0.64
CA LEU A 52 19.55 -5.73 -1.16
C LEU A 52 18.22 -6.40 -0.75
N VAL A 53 17.78 -6.15 0.48
CA VAL A 53 16.52 -6.70 1.02
C VAL A 53 15.30 -5.94 0.54
N PHE A 54 15.35 -4.61 0.51
CA PHE A 54 14.18 -3.78 0.21
C PHE A 54 14.12 -3.30 -1.22
N GLU A 55 15.20 -3.51 -1.99
CA GLU A 55 15.34 -3.08 -3.37
C GLU A 55 15.09 -1.58 -3.55
N THR A 56 15.28 -0.80 -2.47
CA THR A 56 14.99 0.63 -2.41
C THR A 56 16.04 1.37 -1.59
N ASP A 57 16.30 2.62 -1.95
CA ASP A 57 17.22 3.53 -1.26
C ASP A 57 16.63 4.10 0.03
N CYS A 58 15.31 4.26 0.08
CA CYS A 58 14.62 4.81 1.23
C CYS A 58 13.28 4.09 1.41
N THR A 59 13.03 3.61 2.63
CA THR A 59 11.74 3.02 2.98
C THR A 59 11.10 3.81 4.13
N ASP A 60 9.85 3.49 4.42
CA ASP A 60 9.09 4.07 5.52
C ASP A 60 8.52 2.93 6.36
N MET A 61 8.24 3.19 7.62
CA MET A 61 7.67 2.20 8.56
C MET A 61 6.48 1.44 7.97
N PHE A 62 5.61 2.10 7.21
CA PHE A 62 4.45 1.45 6.56
C PHE A 62 4.84 0.55 5.39
N LYS A 63 5.82 0.97 4.58
CA LYS A 63 6.29 0.20 3.41
C LYS A 63 7.12 -1.00 3.82
N MET A 64 7.83 -0.91 4.95
CA MET A 64 8.69 -1.97 5.48
C MET A 64 7.94 -3.30 5.66
N ASN A 65 6.75 -3.27 6.26
CA ASN A 65 5.94 -4.48 6.47
C ASN A 65 5.53 -5.17 5.17
N LYS A 66 5.30 -4.40 4.10
CA LYS A 66 4.95 -4.92 2.77
C LYS A 66 6.16 -5.49 2.06
N LEU A 67 7.32 -4.83 2.16
CA LEU A 67 8.56 -5.32 1.56
C LEU A 67 9.04 -6.60 2.25
N LEU A 68 8.96 -6.65 3.58
CA LEU A 68 9.27 -7.86 4.35
C LEU A 68 8.43 -9.06 3.92
N ALA A 69 7.15 -8.87 3.58
CA ALA A 69 6.30 -9.97 3.13
C ALA A 69 6.84 -10.69 1.88
N LYS A 70 7.64 -10.02 1.03
CA LYS A 70 8.29 -10.66 -0.11
C LYS A 70 9.47 -11.56 0.27
N HIS A 71 10.14 -11.24 1.38
CA HIS A 71 11.34 -11.94 1.87
C HIS A 71 11.03 -12.93 3.00
N ILE A 72 9.78 -12.96 3.47
CA ILE A 72 9.29 -13.90 4.46
C ILE A 72 8.54 -15.01 3.73
N ILE A 73 9.15 -16.18 3.65
CA ILE A 73 8.59 -17.38 3.06
C ILE A 73 7.71 -18.05 4.12
N ALA A 74 6.39 -17.94 3.96
CA ALA A 74 5.46 -18.74 4.74
C ALA A 74 5.49 -20.18 4.22
N LEU A 75 5.80 -21.15 5.09
CA LEU A 75 5.75 -22.57 4.77
C LEU A 75 4.30 -23.07 4.72
N GLU A 76 3.51 -22.65 3.73
CA GLU A 76 2.33 -23.35 3.17
C GLU A 76 2.10 -22.91 1.70
N PRO A 77 1.55 -23.79 0.83
CA PRO A 77 1.81 -23.75 -0.61
C PRO A 77 0.78 -22.90 -1.35
N THR A 78 1.22 -21.88 -2.07
CA THR A 78 0.63 -21.54 -3.37
C THR A 78 1.65 -20.75 -4.19
N LYS A 79 1.93 -21.29 -5.38
CA LYS A 79 2.77 -20.79 -6.46
C LYS A 79 2.41 -19.30 -6.69
N HIS A 80 3.32 -18.36 -6.95
CA HIS A 80 4.20 -18.30 -8.12
C HIS A 80 5.46 -17.46 -7.84
N THR A 81 6.62 -18.10 -8.04
CA THR A 81 7.90 -17.47 -8.40
C THR A 81 7.85 -17.11 -9.89
N SER A 82 8.39 -15.95 -10.30
CA SER A 82 9.42 -15.87 -11.38
C SER A 82 9.90 -14.45 -11.67
N GLN A 83 11.21 -14.40 -11.90
CA GLN A 83 12.10 -13.28 -12.21
C GLN A 83 11.97 -12.85 -13.70
N ASP A 84 12.30 -11.60 -14.05
CA ASP A 84 13.38 -11.29 -15.02
C ASP A 84 13.58 -9.76 -15.22
N THR A 85 14.83 -9.47 -15.58
CA THR A 85 15.68 -8.30 -15.66
C THR A 85 15.33 -7.26 -16.74
N LYS A 86 15.49 -5.95 -16.43
CA LYS A 86 16.18 -4.89 -17.25
C LYS A 86 15.77 -3.45 -16.85
N LYS A 87 16.76 -2.65 -16.41
CA LYS A 87 16.75 -1.16 -16.46
C LYS A 87 16.95 -0.71 -17.94
N PRO A 88 16.54 0.49 -18.41
CA PRO A 88 16.63 1.77 -17.68
C PRO A 88 15.52 2.85 -17.89
N LYS A 89 15.47 3.79 -16.94
CA LYS A 89 15.17 5.25 -17.05
C LYS A 89 13.77 5.75 -17.52
N VAL A 90 13.33 6.78 -16.77
CA VAL A 90 12.39 7.88 -17.08
C VAL A 90 10.95 7.71 -16.57
N ASP A 91 10.55 8.73 -15.80
CA ASP A 91 9.22 9.20 -15.39
C ASP A 91 8.20 8.29 -14.71
N VAL A 92 7.69 8.83 -13.59
CA VAL A 92 6.29 8.92 -13.18
C VAL A 92 5.43 7.64 -13.18
N GLU A 93 4.84 7.43 -12.00
CA GLU A 93 3.66 6.61 -11.70
C GLU A 93 3.75 5.09 -11.49
N SER A 94 3.07 4.70 -10.40
CA SER A 94 1.96 3.75 -10.37
C SER A 94 1.98 2.59 -11.38
N GLY A 95 2.04 1.35 -10.87
CA GLY A 95 1.80 0.18 -11.73
C GLY A 95 1.82 -1.15 -10.98
N SER A 96 0.64 -1.63 -10.60
CA SER A 96 0.37 -3.00 -10.18
C SER A 96 0.76 -4.00 -11.27
N LYS A 97 1.37 -5.13 -10.88
CA LYS A 97 1.37 -6.36 -11.68
C LYS A 97 0.27 -7.27 -11.13
N ASN A 98 -0.82 -7.42 -11.88
CA ASN A 98 -1.62 -8.64 -11.97
C ASN A 98 -2.24 -8.66 -13.36
N ASP A 99 -1.94 -9.72 -14.11
CA ASP A 99 -2.53 -10.07 -15.40
C ASP A 99 -3.92 -10.68 -15.16
N ASP A 100 -4.84 -9.82 -14.74
CA ASP A 100 -6.28 -10.01 -14.84
C ASP A 100 -6.78 -8.81 -15.64
N PRO A 101 -7.76 -8.95 -16.56
CA PRO A 101 -8.33 -7.78 -17.22
C PRO A 101 -8.89 -6.88 -16.12
N VAL A 102 -8.21 -5.77 -15.85
CA VAL A 102 -8.62 -4.81 -14.82
C VAL A 102 -10.04 -4.40 -15.20
N PRO A 103 -11.05 -4.73 -14.37
CA PRO A 103 -12.42 -4.47 -14.74
C PRO A 103 -12.61 -2.95 -14.80
N ILE A 104 -12.73 -2.45 -16.03
CA ILE A 104 -13.12 -1.08 -16.30
C ILE A 104 -14.55 -0.96 -15.82
N VAL A 105 -14.77 -0.08 -14.85
CA VAL A 105 -16.06 0.17 -14.25
C VAL A 105 -16.53 1.54 -14.70
N ILE A 106 -17.82 1.64 -14.99
CA ILE A 106 -18.45 2.92 -15.26
C ILE A 106 -18.78 3.54 -13.92
N ILE A 107 -18.32 4.76 -13.69
CA ILE A 107 -18.61 5.50 -12.47
C ILE A 107 -19.87 6.34 -12.60
N SER A 108 -20.57 6.52 -11.48
CA SER A 108 -21.71 7.44 -11.40
C SER A 108 -21.32 8.88 -11.70
N GLU A 109 -22.25 9.68 -12.20
CA GLU A 109 -22.06 11.12 -12.47
C GLU A 109 -21.65 11.90 -11.21
N ALA A 110 -22.17 11.51 -10.05
CA ALA A 110 -21.78 12.08 -8.76
C ALA A 110 -20.30 11.81 -8.45
N LEU A 111 -19.82 10.61 -8.75
CA LEU A 111 -18.44 10.20 -8.53
C LEU A 111 -17.49 10.88 -9.53
N ALA A 112 -17.90 11.01 -10.79
CA ALA A 112 -17.15 11.73 -11.82
C ALA A 112 -17.02 13.23 -11.48
N SER A 113 -18.12 13.86 -11.08
CA SER A 113 -18.16 15.24 -10.60
C SER A 113 -17.28 15.44 -9.36
N PHE A 114 -17.29 14.46 -8.44
CA PHE A 114 -16.43 14.49 -7.26
C PHE A 114 -14.93 14.45 -7.61
N PHE A 115 -14.53 13.63 -8.59
CA PHE A 115 -13.15 13.58 -9.06
C PHE A 115 -12.77 14.75 -9.96
N GLY A 116 -13.75 15.51 -10.47
CA GLY A 116 -13.52 16.58 -11.43
C GLY A 116 -13.06 16.05 -12.79
N THR A 117 -13.47 14.83 -13.15
CA THR A 117 -13.15 14.20 -14.44
C THR A 117 -14.40 14.05 -15.30
N ASP A 118 -14.26 14.31 -16.61
CA ASP A 118 -15.29 14.02 -17.62
C ASP A 118 -15.28 12.54 -18.04
N GLU A 119 -14.21 11.80 -17.70
CA GLU A 119 -14.09 10.37 -17.98
C GLU A 119 -14.93 9.54 -16.99
N ARG A 120 -16.05 9.00 -17.47
CA ARG A 120 -16.95 8.12 -16.72
C ARG A 120 -16.46 6.67 -16.65
N GLU A 121 -15.30 6.37 -17.23
CA GLU A 121 -14.71 5.05 -17.29
C GLU A 121 -13.40 5.09 -16.53
N MET A 122 -13.33 4.34 -15.43
CA MET A 122 -12.09 4.21 -14.68
C MET A 122 -11.98 2.81 -14.10
N SER A 123 -10.78 2.43 -13.67
CA SER A 123 -10.61 1.13 -13.04
C SER A 123 -11.06 1.17 -11.58
N GLN A 124 -11.64 0.08 -11.08
CA GLN A 124 -11.99 -0.05 -9.66
C GLN A 124 -10.83 0.34 -8.70
N PRO A 125 -9.58 -0.13 -8.89
CA PRO A 125 -8.47 0.29 -8.02
C PRO A 125 -8.14 1.79 -8.12
N GLU A 126 -8.40 2.43 -9.25
CA GLU A 126 -8.19 3.86 -9.43
C GLU A 126 -9.25 4.69 -8.69
N VAL A 127 -10.51 4.24 -8.70
CA VAL A 127 -11.60 4.88 -7.93
C VAL A 127 -11.24 4.87 -6.45
N LEU A 128 -10.82 3.69 -5.96
CA LEU A 128 -10.43 3.51 -4.57
C LEU A 128 -9.24 4.39 -4.21
N ARG A 129 -8.22 4.44 -5.07
CA ARG A 129 -7.05 5.28 -4.85
C ARG A 129 -7.45 6.75 -4.74
N GLN A 130 -8.25 7.24 -5.68
CA GLN A 130 -8.66 8.64 -5.72
C GLN A 130 -9.49 9.02 -4.49
N MET A 131 -10.38 8.13 -4.06
CA MET A 131 -11.16 8.32 -2.84
C MET A 131 -10.27 8.37 -1.59
N TRP A 132 -9.34 7.43 -1.47
CA TRP A 132 -8.39 7.41 -0.36
C TRP A 132 -7.45 8.60 -0.33
N GLU A 133 -7.06 9.11 -1.49
CA GLU A 133 -6.23 10.30 -1.58
C GLU A 133 -6.99 11.53 -1.08
N TYR A 134 -8.26 11.70 -1.48
CA TYR A 134 -9.12 12.77 -0.98
C TYR A 134 -9.24 12.75 0.53
N ILE A 135 -9.54 11.58 1.12
CA ILE A 135 -9.66 11.38 2.57
C ILE A 135 -8.40 11.85 3.31
N LYS A 136 -7.23 11.51 2.80
CA LYS A 136 -5.95 11.90 3.40
C LYS A 136 -5.65 13.38 3.26
N VAL A 137 -5.89 13.95 2.07
CA VAL A 137 -5.67 15.38 1.79
C VAL A 137 -6.57 16.24 2.69
N HIS A 138 -7.81 15.81 2.89
CA HIS A 138 -8.79 16.51 3.72
C HIS A 138 -8.71 16.11 5.22
N GLN A 139 -7.80 15.21 5.60
CA GLN A 139 -7.62 14.71 6.97
C GLN A 139 -8.95 14.27 7.62
N LEU A 140 -9.76 13.54 6.84
CA LEU A 140 -11.08 13.08 7.27
C LEU A 140 -11.02 11.84 8.18
N GLU A 141 -9.83 11.33 8.46
CA GLU A 141 -9.63 10.19 9.36
C GLU A 141 -9.69 10.64 10.82
N ASP A 142 -10.43 9.89 11.64
CA ASP A 142 -10.57 10.20 13.05
C ASP A 142 -9.25 9.95 13.81
N PRO A 143 -8.73 10.93 14.58
CA PRO A 143 -7.44 10.80 15.26
C PRO A 143 -7.44 9.81 16.43
N LEU A 144 -8.62 9.46 16.96
CA LEU A 144 -8.80 8.43 17.99
C LEU A 144 -9.08 7.06 17.36
N ASN A 145 -9.66 7.03 16.17
CA ASN A 145 -10.03 5.82 15.45
C ASN A 145 -9.62 5.91 13.97
N SER A 146 -8.40 5.46 13.66
CA SER A 146 -7.87 5.44 12.28
C SER A 146 -8.64 4.54 11.30
N THR A 147 -9.67 3.85 11.78
CA THR A 147 -10.59 3.03 10.99
C THR A 147 -11.90 3.74 10.67
N THR A 148 -12.11 4.94 11.21
CA THR A 148 -13.32 5.74 11.06
C THR A 148 -13.00 6.98 10.25
N ILE A 149 -13.75 7.20 9.18
CA ILE A 149 -13.65 8.34 8.29
C ILE A 149 -14.89 9.20 8.54
N LEU A 150 -14.66 10.46 8.88
CA LEU A 150 -15.68 11.48 9.05
C LEU A 150 -15.91 12.13 7.69
N CYS A 151 -17.09 11.94 7.11
CA CYS A 151 -17.38 12.47 5.80
C CYS A 151 -17.57 14.00 5.89
N ASP A 152 -16.87 14.75 5.05
CA ASP A 152 -17.11 16.17 4.85
C ASP A 152 -18.34 16.39 3.95
N ALA A 153 -18.75 17.65 3.76
CA ALA A 153 -19.95 17.96 2.96
C ALA A 153 -19.94 17.33 1.56
N LYS A 154 -18.76 17.25 0.90
CA LYS A 154 -18.64 16.62 -0.42
C LYS A 154 -18.71 15.10 -0.37
N LEU A 155 -18.01 14.48 0.58
CA LEU A 155 -18.05 13.03 0.73
C LEU A 155 -19.42 12.56 1.26
N GLN A 156 -20.10 13.37 2.06
CA GLN A 156 -21.48 13.16 2.49
C GLN A 156 -22.45 13.25 1.33
N ASP A 157 -22.29 14.21 0.41
CA ASP A 157 -23.13 14.30 -0.79
C ASP A 157 -22.98 13.05 -1.68
N LEU A 158 -21.75 12.53 -1.78
CA LEU A 158 -21.45 11.33 -2.56
C LEU A 158 -21.91 10.02 -1.88
N LEU A 159 -21.64 9.85 -0.58
CA LEU A 159 -21.88 8.60 0.14
C LEU A 159 -23.22 8.57 0.90
N GLY A 160 -23.81 9.73 1.19
CA GLY A 160 -25.02 9.88 1.98
C GLY A 160 -24.86 9.52 3.46
N CYS A 161 -23.63 9.44 3.97
CA CYS A 161 -23.32 8.99 5.31
C CYS A 161 -22.42 10.01 6.02
N GLU A 162 -22.73 10.35 7.27
CA GLU A 162 -21.93 11.30 8.08
C GLU A 162 -20.57 10.73 8.51
N SER A 163 -20.48 9.42 8.66
CA SER A 163 -19.22 8.71 8.90
C SER A 163 -19.28 7.31 8.31
N ILE A 164 -18.12 6.77 7.95
CA ILE A 164 -17.97 5.43 7.39
C ILE A 164 -16.66 4.81 7.84
N SER A 165 -16.61 3.48 7.95
CA SER A 165 -15.33 2.81 8.19
C SER A 165 -14.47 2.80 6.93
N ALA A 166 -13.16 2.97 7.13
CA ALA A 166 -12.10 2.70 6.14
C ALA A 166 -12.35 1.43 5.31
N LEU A 167 -12.84 0.37 5.95
CA LEU A 167 -13.10 -0.92 5.30
C LEU A 167 -14.42 -0.95 4.50
N GLY A 168 -15.35 -0.03 4.79
CA GLY A 168 -16.65 0.08 4.12
C GLY A 168 -16.62 0.94 2.85
N ILE A 169 -15.62 1.83 2.70
CA ILE A 169 -15.41 2.64 1.48
C ILE A 169 -15.47 1.80 0.19
N PRO A 170 -14.69 0.70 0.05
CA PRO A 170 -14.71 -0.09 -1.19
C PRO A 170 -16.04 -0.76 -1.47
N GLU A 171 -16.72 -1.23 -0.43
CA GLU A 171 -18.02 -1.88 -0.55
C GLU A 171 -19.10 -0.87 -0.97
N MET A 172 -19.11 0.33 -0.37
CA MET A 172 -20.04 1.40 -0.72
C MET A 172 -19.87 1.92 -2.13
N LEU A 173 -18.63 2.12 -2.58
CA LEU A 173 -18.37 2.53 -3.95
C LEU A 173 -18.84 1.45 -4.93
N THR A 174 -18.51 0.19 -4.66
CA THR A 174 -18.91 -0.93 -5.53
C THR A 174 -20.43 -1.09 -5.59
N GLN A 175 -21.15 -0.83 -4.50
CA GLN A 175 -22.60 -1.00 -4.44
C GLN A 175 -23.40 0.17 -5.03
N ARG A 176 -22.92 1.41 -4.92
CA ARG A 176 -23.72 2.60 -5.30
C ARG A 176 -23.19 3.36 -6.49
N HIS A 177 -21.90 3.23 -6.80
CA HIS A 177 -21.22 4.13 -7.73
C HIS A 177 -20.44 3.43 -8.85
N LEU A 178 -20.19 2.12 -8.74
CA LEU A 178 -19.50 1.34 -9.76
C LEU A 178 -20.47 0.42 -10.51
N PHE A 179 -20.59 0.62 -11.81
CA PHE A 179 -21.37 -0.21 -12.70
C PHE A 179 -20.42 -1.07 -13.54
N LYS A 180 -20.65 -2.38 -13.57
CA LYS A 180 -19.90 -3.27 -14.47
C LYS A 180 -20.32 -2.97 -15.91
N LYS A 181 -19.34 -2.69 -16.77
CA LYS A 181 -19.55 -2.62 -18.22
C LYS A 181 -19.83 -4.04 -18.71
N SER A 182 -21.06 -4.28 -19.19
CA SER A 182 -21.50 -5.59 -19.69
C SER A 182 -21.06 -5.84 -21.13
#